data_AF-A0A1T5DQT0-F1
#
_entry.id   AF-A0A1T5DQT0-F1
#
_cell.length_a   1.000
_cell.length_b   1.000
_cell.length_c   1.000
_cell.angle_alpha   90.00
_cell.angle_beta   90.00
_cell.angle_gamma   90.00
#
_symmetry.space_group_name_H-M   'P 1'
#
loop_
_entity.id
_entity.type
_entity.pdbx_description
1 polymer ?
#
loop_
_entity_poly.entity_id
_entity_poly.type
_entity_poly.pdbx_seq_one_letter_code
_entity_poly.pdbx_strand_id
1 'polypeptide(L)'
;MRFLLFALLTPHVAQQEPPLQELLGYRNNKVIPVVIEKQVLTALAHYPELKDTRIRFIFTRKLKSSVMAARPVIGSLFKKRKKRTYDILINPVFKLEHSFETIRQIPDSVLIGWIGHELGHIMDYEGRSTWGLMGFGISYWLSKKYIRKAERVADSFAVNRGMGDYLLATKSFILDHTDLPQAYKDKIAALYLSPDDIVELVAELEKEDEGKKDEILAEEEEVVREAEAELKEHPPTS
;
A
#
# COMPACT_ATOMS: atom_id res chain seq x y z
N MET A 1 -33.40 27.28 25.98
CA MET A 1 -33.51 26.30 24.89
C MET A 1 -32.12 25.79 24.55
N ARG A 2 -31.81 24.55 24.91
CA ARG A 2 -30.56 23.87 24.52
C ARG A 2 -30.80 23.24 23.15
N PHE A 3 -30.13 23.73 22.11
CA PHE A 3 -30.04 23.00 20.85
C PHE A 3 -29.09 21.83 21.06
N LEU A 4 -29.63 20.62 21.09
CA LEU A 4 -28.88 19.39 20.90
C LEU A 4 -28.44 19.35 19.43
N LEU A 5 -27.17 19.65 19.17
CA LEU A 5 -26.53 19.31 17.91
C LEU A 5 -26.43 17.79 17.86
N PHE A 6 -27.31 17.15 17.11
CA PHE A 6 -27.14 15.76 16.71
C PHE A 6 -26.00 15.73 15.69
N ALA A 7 -24.79 15.37 16.13
CA ALA A 7 -23.73 14.97 15.24
C ALA A 7 -24.19 13.66 14.58
N LEU A 8 -24.67 13.76 13.34
CA LEU A 8 -24.85 12.60 12.49
C LEU A 8 -23.46 12.02 12.24
N LEU A 9 -23.12 10.93 12.95
CA LEU A 9 -22.02 10.05 12.59
C LEU A 9 -22.35 9.49 11.20
N THR A 10 -21.90 10.18 10.16
CA THR A 10 -21.83 9.64 8.81
C THR A 10 -20.98 8.36 8.89
N PRO A 11 -21.45 7.23 8.36
CA PRO A 11 -20.62 6.04 8.25
C PRO A 11 -19.36 6.43 7.46
N HIS A 12 -18.21 5.97 7.95
CA HIS A 12 -16.92 6.15 7.30
C HIS A 12 -17.09 5.82 5.82
N VAL A 13 -16.87 6.83 4.98
CA VAL A 13 -17.15 6.80 3.55
C VAL A 13 -16.41 5.60 2.97
N ALA A 14 -17.16 4.63 2.43
CA ALA A 14 -16.60 3.71 1.45
C ALA A 14 -16.04 4.61 0.34
N GLN A 15 -14.72 4.78 0.28
CA GLN A 15 -14.06 5.62 -0.71
C GLN A 15 -14.63 5.23 -2.08
N GLN A 16 -15.34 6.16 -2.71
CA GLN A 16 -15.82 5.94 -4.07
C GLN A 16 -14.58 5.86 -4.95
N GLU A 17 -14.25 4.67 -5.43
CA GLU A 17 -13.11 4.47 -6.31
C GLU A 17 -13.25 5.39 -7.54
N PRO A 18 -12.18 6.11 -7.92
CA PRO A 18 -12.24 7.03 -9.04
C PRO A 18 -12.56 6.28 -10.34
N PRO A 19 -13.23 6.94 -11.30
CA PRO A 19 -13.54 6.35 -12.58
C PRO A 19 -12.25 5.99 -13.34
N LEU A 20 -12.29 4.90 -14.11
CA LEU A 20 -11.11 4.34 -14.80
C LEU A 20 -10.37 5.37 -15.66
N GLN A 21 -11.08 6.34 -16.24
CA GLN A 21 -10.51 7.38 -17.10
C GLN A 21 -9.47 8.24 -16.37
N GLU A 22 -9.72 8.55 -15.09
CA GLU A 22 -8.81 9.36 -14.26
C GLU A 22 -7.54 8.58 -13.87
N LEU A 23 -7.64 7.25 -13.89
CA LEU A 23 -6.55 6.35 -13.52
C LEU A 23 -5.62 5.97 -14.67
N LEU A 24 -5.98 6.27 -15.92
CA LEU A 24 -5.22 5.86 -17.12
C LEU A 24 -3.77 6.36 -17.12
N GLY A 25 -3.49 7.47 -16.42
CA GLY A 25 -2.13 8.00 -16.25
C GLY A 25 -1.14 7.02 -15.61
N TYR A 26 -1.62 6.06 -14.82
CA TYR A 26 -0.82 5.05 -14.13
C TYR A 26 -0.54 3.79 -14.97
N ARG A 27 -1.20 3.66 -16.12
CA ARG A 27 -1.06 2.51 -17.03
C ARG A 27 0.29 2.48 -17.75
N ASN A 28 0.92 3.63 -17.89
CA ASN A 28 2.19 3.75 -18.61
C ASN A 28 3.28 2.88 -17.98
N ASN A 29 4.07 2.23 -18.84
CA ASN A 29 5.12 1.28 -18.45
C ASN A 29 4.60 0.02 -17.71
N LYS A 30 3.29 -0.24 -17.74
CA LYS A 30 2.69 -1.43 -17.11
C LYS A 30 2.24 -2.44 -18.16
N VAL A 31 2.31 -3.72 -17.80
CA VAL A 31 1.60 -4.80 -18.50
C VAL A 31 0.53 -5.32 -17.55
N ILE A 32 -0.74 -5.08 -17.86
CA ILE A 32 -1.86 -5.35 -16.96
C ILE A 32 -2.90 -6.23 -17.67
N PRO A 33 -3.34 -7.36 -17.08
CA PRO A 33 -4.46 -8.11 -17.61
C PRO A 33 -5.75 -7.29 -17.51
N VAL A 34 -6.49 -7.18 -18.61
CA VAL A 34 -7.73 -6.37 -18.72
C VAL A 34 -8.72 -6.68 -17.60
N VAL A 35 -8.82 -7.96 -17.21
CA VAL A 35 -9.77 -8.44 -16.18
C VAL A 35 -9.54 -7.87 -14.78
N ILE A 36 -8.35 -7.32 -14.50
CA ILE A 36 -8.01 -6.70 -13.20
C ILE A 36 -7.50 -5.26 -13.38
N GLU A 37 -7.73 -4.66 -14.55
CA GLU A 37 -7.12 -3.37 -14.91
C GLU A 37 -7.57 -2.25 -13.98
N LYS A 38 -8.86 -2.21 -13.65
CA LYS A 38 -9.41 -1.23 -12.71
C LYS A 38 -8.72 -1.33 -11.35
N GLN A 39 -8.69 -2.52 -10.76
CA GLN A 39 -8.13 -2.77 -9.42
C GLN A 39 -6.63 -2.46 -9.38
N VAL A 40 -5.88 -2.84 -10.42
CA VAL A 40 -4.46 -2.52 -10.54
C VAL A 40 -4.22 -1.01 -10.63
N LEU A 41 -5.00 -0.30 -11.45
CA LEU A 41 -4.84 1.13 -11.59
C LEU A 41 -5.29 1.90 -10.35
N THR A 42 -6.34 1.44 -9.66
CA THR A 42 -6.76 1.98 -8.36
C THR A 42 -5.62 1.84 -7.34
N ALA A 43 -5.05 0.65 -7.18
CA ALA A 43 -3.92 0.44 -6.29
C ALA A 43 -2.71 1.32 -6.68
N LEU A 44 -2.35 1.39 -7.97
CA LEU A 44 -1.26 2.24 -8.45
C LEU A 44 -1.47 3.73 -8.19
N ALA A 45 -2.72 4.21 -8.13
CA ALA A 45 -3.04 5.61 -7.84
C ALA A 45 -2.46 6.07 -6.49
N HIS A 46 -2.42 5.15 -5.52
CA HIS A 46 -1.83 5.37 -4.21
C HIS A 46 -0.30 5.44 -4.23
N TYR A 47 0.37 4.99 -5.30
CA TYR A 47 1.84 4.99 -5.44
C TYR A 47 2.29 5.87 -6.62
N PRO A 48 2.16 7.21 -6.53
CA PRO A 48 2.63 8.12 -7.58
C PRO A 48 4.11 7.94 -7.94
N GLU A 49 4.93 7.46 -7.02
CA GLU A 49 6.36 7.19 -7.23
C GLU A 49 6.60 6.02 -8.21
N LEU A 50 5.61 5.14 -8.39
CA LEU A 50 5.68 4.00 -9.30
C LEU A 50 5.10 4.31 -10.69
N LYS A 51 4.68 5.54 -10.95
CA LYS A 51 4.07 5.97 -12.22
C LYS A 51 4.93 5.60 -13.43
N ASP A 52 6.23 5.87 -13.37
CA ASP A 52 7.17 5.57 -14.47
C ASP A 52 7.87 4.20 -14.35
N THR A 53 7.64 3.48 -13.26
CA THR A 53 8.27 2.18 -13.00
C THR A 53 7.72 1.11 -13.93
N ARG A 54 8.59 0.23 -14.46
CA ARG A 54 8.17 -0.90 -15.29
C ARG A 54 7.69 -2.06 -14.43
N ILE A 55 6.40 -2.36 -14.47
CA ILE A 55 5.79 -3.43 -13.68
C ILE A 55 4.92 -4.29 -14.59
N ARG A 56 5.07 -5.61 -14.49
CA ARG A 56 4.26 -6.58 -15.26
C ARG A 56 3.42 -7.40 -14.29
N PHE A 57 2.11 -7.35 -14.46
CA PHE A 57 1.16 -8.17 -13.72
C PHE A 57 0.89 -9.44 -14.52
N ILE A 58 1.30 -10.59 -13.99
CA ILE A 58 1.38 -11.86 -14.74
C ILE A 58 0.59 -12.95 -14.03
N PHE A 59 -0.46 -13.46 -14.66
CA PHE A 59 -1.16 -14.63 -14.16
C PHE A 59 -0.28 -15.90 -14.28
N THR A 60 -0.16 -16.65 -13.18
CA THR A 60 0.64 -17.87 -13.12
C THR A 60 0.13 -18.84 -12.07
N ARG A 61 0.10 -20.13 -12.38
CA ARG A 61 -0.25 -21.21 -11.43
C ARG A 61 0.96 -21.76 -10.67
N LYS A 62 2.14 -21.13 -10.83
CA LYS A 62 3.40 -21.60 -10.23
C LYS A 62 3.56 -21.17 -8.76
N LEU A 63 2.75 -20.22 -8.29
CA LEU A 63 2.74 -19.82 -6.89
C LEU A 63 2.15 -20.98 -6.06
N LYS A 64 2.93 -21.46 -5.09
CA LYS A 64 2.55 -22.59 -4.22
C LYS A 64 2.04 -22.14 -2.85
N SER A 65 2.58 -21.03 -2.34
CA SER A 65 2.45 -20.65 -0.93
C SER A 65 1.87 -19.26 -0.72
N SER A 66 1.47 -18.57 -1.79
CA SER A 66 0.90 -17.22 -1.78
C SER A 66 -0.05 -17.03 -2.97
N VAL A 67 -0.93 -16.04 -2.86
CA VAL A 67 -1.82 -15.60 -3.96
C VAL A 67 -1.06 -14.72 -4.94
N MET A 68 -0.27 -13.80 -4.43
CA MET A 68 0.57 -12.91 -5.22
C MET A 68 2.03 -12.98 -4.75
N ALA A 69 2.93 -12.47 -5.59
CA ALA A 69 4.32 -12.25 -5.24
C ALA A 69 4.97 -11.22 -6.16
N ALA A 70 5.58 -10.19 -5.58
CA ALA A 70 6.44 -9.24 -6.25
C ALA A 70 7.87 -9.77 -6.37
N ARG A 71 8.51 -9.50 -7.50
CA ARG A 71 9.94 -9.80 -7.68
C ARG A 71 10.59 -8.92 -8.73
N PRO A 72 11.91 -8.64 -8.62
CA PRO A 72 12.67 -8.08 -9.72
C PRO A 72 12.85 -9.07 -10.87
N VAL A 73 12.83 -8.56 -12.11
CA VAL A 73 13.30 -9.31 -13.27
C VAL A 73 14.83 -9.32 -13.25
N ILE A 74 15.42 -10.48 -12.96
CA ILE A 74 16.88 -10.63 -12.71
C ILE A 74 17.73 -9.99 -13.81
N GLY A 75 17.43 -10.23 -15.09
CA GLY A 75 18.18 -9.65 -16.21
C GLY A 75 18.10 -8.12 -16.30
N SER A 76 17.12 -7.49 -15.64
CA SER A 76 17.00 -6.02 -15.59
C SER A 76 17.83 -5.38 -14.46
N LEU A 77 18.30 -6.16 -13.48
CA LEU A 77 19.04 -5.64 -12.31
C LEU A 77 20.43 -5.10 -12.64
N PHE A 78 21.00 -5.56 -13.77
CA PHE A 78 22.26 -5.04 -14.31
C PHE A 78 22.09 -3.71 -15.08
N LYS A 79 20.85 -3.27 -15.31
CA LYS A 79 20.56 -1.97 -15.91
C LYS A 79 20.59 -0.88 -14.83
N LYS A 80 20.62 0.40 -15.25
CA LYS A 80 20.40 1.54 -14.35
C LYS A 80 19.11 1.34 -13.57
N ARG A 81 19.08 1.73 -12.30
CA ARG A 81 17.93 1.55 -11.38
C ARG A 81 16.58 1.95 -12.00
N LYS A 82 16.49 3.15 -12.58
CA LYS A 82 15.30 3.64 -13.31
C LYS A 82 14.86 2.82 -14.53
N LYS A 83 15.65 1.83 -14.95
CA LYS A 83 15.35 0.92 -16.07
C LYS A 83 15.08 -0.51 -15.61
N ARG A 84 15.09 -0.79 -14.30
CA ARG A 84 14.69 -2.08 -13.75
C ARG A 84 13.25 -2.40 -14.10
N THR A 85 12.91 -3.67 -14.03
CA THR A 85 11.57 -4.17 -14.31
C THR A 85 11.19 -5.14 -13.21
N TYR A 86 9.94 -5.07 -12.78
CA TYR A 86 9.39 -5.91 -11.73
C TYR A 86 8.23 -6.73 -12.27
N ASP A 87 8.05 -7.92 -11.72
CA ASP A 87 6.88 -8.75 -11.95
C ASP A 87 6.07 -8.80 -10.66
N ILE A 88 4.77 -8.61 -10.78
CA ILE A 88 3.78 -9.04 -9.78
C ILE A 88 3.13 -10.30 -10.37
N LEU A 89 3.47 -11.44 -9.77
CA LEU A 89 2.89 -12.72 -10.12
C LEU A 89 1.57 -12.87 -9.40
N ILE A 90 0.53 -13.32 -10.11
CA ILE A 90 -0.82 -13.47 -9.56
C ILE A 90 -1.31 -14.87 -9.84
N ASN A 91 -1.78 -15.58 -8.82
CA ASN A 91 -2.47 -16.84 -9.02
C ASN A 91 -3.90 -16.54 -9.52
N PRO A 92 -4.32 -17.00 -10.70
CA PRO A 92 -5.67 -16.71 -11.22
C PRO A 92 -6.77 -17.41 -10.42
N VAL A 93 -6.41 -18.33 -9.52
CA VAL A 93 -7.32 -19.07 -8.66
C VAL A 93 -6.85 -19.03 -7.20
N PHE A 94 -7.81 -18.90 -6.30
CA PHE A 94 -7.64 -19.04 -4.87
C PHE A 94 -8.01 -20.47 -4.49
N LYS A 95 -7.06 -21.23 -3.94
CA LYS A 95 -7.29 -22.62 -3.57
C LYS A 95 -7.91 -22.69 -2.20
N LEU A 96 -9.06 -23.34 -2.12
CA LEU A 96 -9.76 -23.67 -0.89
C LEU A 96 -9.52 -25.14 -0.55
N GLU A 97 -9.94 -25.58 0.63
CA GLU A 97 -9.72 -26.95 1.11
C GLU A 97 -10.40 -27.99 0.23
N HIS A 98 -11.58 -27.66 -0.32
CA HIS A 98 -12.39 -28.55 -1.15
C HIS A 98 -12.79 -27.97 -2.51
N SER A 99 -12.34 -26.76 -2.85
CA SER A 99 -12.76 -26.05 -4.06
C SER A 99 -11.72 -25.01 -4.50
N PHE A 100 -12.06 -24.21 -5.51
CA PHE A 100 -11.27 -23.05 -5.90
C PHE A 100 -12.19 -21.89 -6.25
N GLU A 101 -11.80 -20.68 -5.87
CA GLU A 101 -12.42 -19.45 -6.34
C GLU A 101 -11.55 -18.82 -7.42
N THR A 102 -12.17 -18.18 -8.40
CA THR A 102 -11.42 -17.41 -9.40
C THR A 102 -11.12 -16.02 -8.87
N ILE A 103 -10.00 -15.42 -9.31
CA ILE A 103 -9.62 -14.06 -8.89
C ILE A 103 -10.70 -13.00 -9.20
N ARG A 104 -11.64 -13.31 -10.11
CA ARG A 104 -12.79 -12.44 -10.48
C ARG A 104 -13.94 -12.48 -9.48
N GLN A 105 -13.98 -13.47 -8.60
CA GLN A 105 -15.01 -13.61 -7.57
C GLN A 105 -14.57 -12.97 -6.24
N ILE A 106 -13.29 -12.63 -6.13
CA ILE A 106 -12.74 -11.91 -4.99
C ILE A 106 -13.30 -10.47 -5.01
N PRO A 107 -13.73 -9.93 -3.86
CA PRO A 107 -14.16 -8.53 -3.77
C PRO A 107 -13.07 -7.55 -4.25
N ASP A 108 -13.46 -6.48 -4.93
CA ASP A 108 -12.54 -5.50 -5.49
C ASP A 108 -11.58 -4.93 -4.43
N SER A 109 -12.08 -4.59 -3.24
CA SER A 109 -11.27 -4.05 -2.15
C SER A 109 -10.18 -5.00 -1.65
N VAL A 110 -10.47 -6.30 -1.60
CA VAL A 110 -9.51 -7.35 -1.24
C VAL A 110 -8.44 -7.47 -2.32
N LEU A 111 -8.84 -7.45 -3.60
CA LEU A 111 -7.89 -7.55 -4.70
C LEU A 111 -6.98 -6.30 -4.77
N ILE A 112 -7.54 -5.11 -4.56
CA ILE A 112 -6.80 -3.84 -4.48
C ILE A 112 -5.80 -3.88 -3.32
N GLY A 113 -6.19 -4.37 -2.15
CA GLY A 113 -5.30 -4.49 -0.99
C GLY A 113 -4.15 -5.46 -1.21
N TRP A 114 -4.40 -6.63 -1.80
CA TRP A 114 -3.31 -7.54 -2.22
C TRP A 114 -2.35 -6.86 -3.19
N ILE A 115 -2.86 -6.17 -4.22
CA ILE A 115 -2.00 -5.47 -5.18
C ILE A 115 -1.21 -4.35 -4.49
N GLY A 116 -1.83 -3.60 -3.59
CA GLY A 116 -1.18 -2.56 -2.79
C GLY A 116 0.00 -3.11 -1.99
N HIS A 117 -0.20 -4.22 -1.27
CA HIS A 117 0.87 -4.89 -0.55
C HIS A 117 2.06 -5.25 -1.48
N GLU A 118 1.79 -5.83 -2.65
CA GLU A 118 2.84 -6.17 -3.62
C GLU A 118 3.55 -4.92 -4.21
N LEU A 119 2.84 -3.81 -4.36
CA LEU A 119 3.43 -2.52 -4.73
C LEU A 119 4.32 -1.97 -3.60
N GLY A 120 3.96 -2.20 -2.33
CA GLY A 120 4.81 -1.92 -1.17
C GLY A 120 6.16 -2.66 -1.22
N HIS A 121 6.17 -3.93 -1.65
CA HIS A 121 7.42 -4.64 -1.93
C HIS A 121 8.23 -3.99 -3.06
N ILE A 122 7.58 -3.53 -4.13
CA ILE A 122 8.27 -2.83 -5.22
C ILE A 122 8.86 -1.49 -4.74
N MET A 123 8.20 -0.76 -3.85
CA MET A 123 8.76 0.44 -3.22
C MET A 123 10.07 0.13 -2.47
N ASP A 124 10.09 -0.96 -1.69
CA ASP A 124 11.30 -1.41 -1.00
C ASP A 124 12.41 -1.81 -2.00
N TYR A 125 12.04 -2.53 -3.07
CA TYR A 125 13.01 -2.95 -4.10
C TYR A 125 13.59 -1.78 -4.86
N GLU A 126 12.75 -0.80 -5.19
CA GLU A 126 13.20 0.45 -5.77
C GLU A 126 14.25 1.01 -4.84
N GLY A 127 13.96 1.23 -3.55
CA GLY A 127 14.88 1.70 -2.50
C GLY A 127 16.31 1.10 -2.49
N ARG A 128 16.50 -0.14 -2.97
CA ARG A 128 17.75 -0.90 -2.81
C ARG A 128 18.74 -0.78 -3.98
N SER A 129 20.03 -0.89 -3.65
CA SER A 129 21.11 -1.11 -4.64
C SER A 129 21.03 -2.52 -5.23
N THR A 130 21.69 -2.78 -6.36
CA THR A 130 21.68 -4.12 -7.00
C THR A 130 22.22 -5.20 -6.05
N TRP A 131 23.33 -4.90 -5.36
CA TRP A 131 23.89 -5.77 -4.32
C TRP A 131 22.96 -5.92 -3.12
N GLY A 132 22.31 -4.84 -2.69
CA GLY A 132 21.33 -4.88 -1.60
C GLY A 132 20.11 -5.75 -1.93
N LEU A 133 19.68 -5.78 -3.18
CA LEU A 133 18.55 -6.61 -3.62
C LEU A 133 18.92 -8.10 -3.72
N MET A 134 20.15 -8.41 -4.17
CA MET A 134 20.66 -9.78 -4.15
C MET A 134 20.83 -10.30 -2.71
N GLY A 135 21.42 -9.49 -1.83
CA GLY A 135 21.54 -9.80 -0.40
C GLY A 135 20.17 -9.99 0.26
N PHE A 136 19.21 -9.11 -0.06
CA PHE A 136 17.83 -9.24 0.38
C PHE A 136 17.22 -10.59 -0.04
N GLY A 137 17.35 -10.98 -1.32
CA GLY A 137 16.82 -12.26 -1.80
C GLY A 137 17.41 -13.48 -1.07
N ILE A 138 18.71 -13.45 -0.77
CA ILE A 138 19.39 -14.50 0.00
C ILE A 138 18.86 -14.53 1.44
N SER A 139 18.79 -13.37 2.12
CA SER A 139 18.29 -13.29 3.50
C SER A 139 16.83 -13.66 3.63
N TYR A 140 16.00 -13.30 2.65
CA TYR A 140 14.58 -13.66 2.60
C TYR A 140 14.40 -15.17 2.50
N TRP A 141 15.26 -15.86 1.73
CA TRP A 141 15.20 -17.32 1.64
C TRP A 141 15.67 -18.04 2.92
N LEU A 142 16.66 -17.49 3.63
CA LEU A 142 17.32 -18.15 4.76
C LEU A 142 16.75 -17.79 6.14
N SER A 143 15.93 -16.74 6.28
CA SER A 143 15.53 -16.24 7.60
C SER A 143 14.07 -15.78 7.71
N LYS A 144 13.32 -16.45 8.59
CA LYS A 144 11.95 -16.04 8.96
C LYS A 144 11.86 -14.62 9.54
N LYS A 145 12.90 -14.16 10.24
CA LYS A 145 12.96 -12.80 10.79
C LYS A 145 13.03 -11.76 9.67
N TYR A 146 13.81 -12.03 8.62
CA TYR A 146 13.91 -11.15 7.46
C TYR A 146 12.63 -11.15 6.63
N ILE A 147 11.95 -12.30 6.49
CA ILE A 147 10.63 -12.37 5.87
C ILE A 147 9.66 -11.43 6.61
N ARG A 148 9.48 -11.60 7.92
CA ARG A 148 8.60 -10.72 8.72
C ARG A 148 8.94 -9.24 8.59
N LYS A 149 10.22 -8.89 8.57
CA LYS A 149 10.65 -7.50 8.36
C LYS A 149 10.23 -6.99 6.99
N ALA A 150 10.39 -7.79 5.93
CA ALA A 150 9.99 -7.42 4.58
C ALA A 150 8.48 -7.25 4.44
N GLU A 151 7.68 -8.17 5.01
CA GLU A 151 6.21 -8.07 5.02
C GLU A 151 5.75 -6.81 5.76
N ARG A 152 6.35 -6.51 6.93
CA ARG A 152 6.06 -5.26 7.66
C ARG A 152 6.40 -4.01 6.86
N VAL A 153 7.54 -3.98 6.19
CA VAL A 153 7.94 -2.85 5.34
C VAL A 153 6.94 -2.64 4.19
N ALA A 154 6.46 -3.72 3.56
CA ALA A 154 5.45 -3.63 2.51
C ALA A 154 4.12 -3.08 3.04
N ASP A 155 3.64 -3.61 4.17
CA ASP A 155 2.43 -3.10 4.83
C ASP A 155 2.59 -1.62 5.21
N SER A 156 3.73 -1.20 5.78
CA SER A 156 3.99 0.21 6.08
C SER A 156 3.96 1.10 4.83
N PHE A 157 4.56 0.67 3.71
CA PHE A 157 4.47 1.45 2.46
C PHE A 157 3.02 1.63 1.98
N ALA A 158 2.18 0.61 2.14
CA ALA A 158 0.77 0.65 1.77
C ALA A 158 -0.06 1.53 2.72
N VAL A 159 0.12 1.37 4.04
CA VAL A 159 -0.56 2.19 5.06
C VAL A 159 -0.21 3.66 4.87
N ASN A 160 1.07 4.01 4.73
CA ASN A 160 1.53 5.40 4.50
C ASN A 160 0.99 6.03 3.20
N ARG A 161 0.35 5.26 2.33
CA ARG A 161 -0.27 5.71 1.07
C ARG A 161 -1.79 5.63 1.10
N GLY A 162 -2.38 5.53 2.29
CA GLY A 162 -3.82 5.51 2.48
C GLY A 162 -4.47 4.20 2.04
N MET A 163 -3.74 3.08 2.06
CA MET A 163 -4.29 1.75 1.72
C MET A 163 -4.69 0.93 2.96
N GLY A 164 -4.77 1.54 4.15
CA GLY A 164 -5.12 0.87 5.40
C GLY A 164 -6.40 0.03 5.28
N ASP A 165 -7.49 0.64 4.81
CA ASP A 165 -8.79 -0.03 4.65
C ASP A 165 -8.75 -1.22 3.69
N TYR A 166 -8.03 -1.09 2.56
CA TYR A 166 -7.86 -2.17 1.60
C TYR A 166 -7.05 -3.34 2.18
N LEU A 167 -6.00 -3.05 2.96
CA LEU A 167 -5.23 -4.08 3.66
C LEU A 167 -6.07 -4.79 4.72
N LEU A 168 -6.86 -4.04 5.49
CA LEU A 168 -7.77 -4.61 6.49
C LEU A 168 -8.81 -5.52 5.83
N ALA A 169 -9.47 -5.04 4.78
CA ALA A 169 -10.41 -5.85 4.00
C ALA A 169 -9.77 -7.14 3.49
N THR A 170 -8.52 -7.06 3.03
CA THR A 170 -7.76 -8.23 2.55
C THR A 170 -7.47 -9.23 3.67
N LYS A 171 -7.03 -8.76 4.84
CA LYS A 171 -6.69 -9.64 5.97
C LYS A 171 -7.93 -10.26 6.57
N SER A 172 -9.00 -9.50 6.78
CA SER A 172 -10.29 -10.04 7.21
C SER A 172 -10.81 -11.08 6.22
N PHE A 173 -10.75 -10.80 4.92
CA PHE A 173 -11.14 -11.78 3.90
C PHE A 173 -10.37 -13.10 4.05
N ILE A 174 -9.06 -13.08 4.30
CA ILE A 174 -8.27 -14.31 4.48
C ILE A 174 -8.58 -15.00 5.81
N LEU A 175 -8.59 -14.26 6.92
CA LEU A 175 -8.70 -14.85 8.26
C LEU A 175 -10.11 -15.41 8.50
N ASP A 176 -11.13 -14.74 7.98
CA ASP A 176 -12.53 -15.10 8.17
C ASP A 176 -13.03 -16.13 7.14
N HIS A 177 -12.25 -16.43 6.10
CA HIS A 177 -12.66 -17.39 5.07
C HIS A 177 -12.73 -18.82 5.61
N THR A 178 -13.92 -19.37 5.80
CA THR A 178 -14.11 -20.69 6.44
C THR A 178 -13.42 -21.83 5.72
N ASP A 179 -13.31 -21.75 4.41
CA ASP A 179 -12.86 -22.85 3.55
C ASP A 179 -11.36 -22.78 3.24
N LEU A 180 -10.64 -21.82 3.84
CA LEU A 180 -9.20 -21.72 3.71
C LEU A 180 -8.50 -22.69 4.66
N PRO A 181 -7.49 -23.45 4.19
CA PRO A 181 -6.73 -24.35 5.05
C PRO A 181 -6.17 -23.61 6.26
N GLN A 182 -6.38 -24.14 7.47
CA GLN A 182 -5.94 -23.49 8.71
C GLN A 182 -4.43 -23.21 8.69
N ALA A 183 -3.62 -24.13 8.14
CA ALA A 183 -2.17 -23.92 7.99
C ALA A 183 -1.80 -22.68 7.15
N TYR A 184 -2.64 -22.30 6.17
CA TYR A 184 -2.45 -21.07 5.41
C TYR A 184 -2.80 -19.83 6.27
N LYS A 185 -3.90 -19.88 7.02
CA LYS A 185 -4.27 -18.81 7.97
C LYS A 185 -3.20 -18.60 9.05
N ASP A 186 -2.71 -19.69 9.65
CA ASP A 186 -1.66 -19.66 10.67
C ASP A 186 -0.36 -19.05 10.12
N LYS A 187 -0.03 -19.37 8.86
CA LYS A 187 1.12 -18.76 8.18
C LYS A 187 0.94 -17.25 8.04
N ILE A 188 -0.23 -16.80 7.60
CA ILE A 188 -0.52 -15.37 7.45
C ILE A 188 -0.46 -14.67 8.81
N ALA A 189 -1.12 -15.22 9.83
CA ALA A 189 -1.09 -14.69 11.19
C ALA A 189 0.34 -14.62 11.79
N ALA A 190 1.22 -15.56 11.44
CA ALA A 190 2.58 -15.60 11.96
C ALA A 190 3.61 -14.71 11.23
N LEU A 191 3.29 -14.24 10.02
CA LEU A 191 4.22 -13.52 9.14
C LEU A 191 3.83 -12.06 8.88
N TYR A 192 2.53 -11.75 8.86
CA TYR A 192 1.98 -10.44 8.54
C TYR A 192 1.58 -9.68 9.81
N LEU A 193 1.39 -8.37 9.70
CA LEU A 193 0.74 -7.58 10.75
C LEU A 193 -0.69 -8.10 10.99
N SER A 194 -1.17 -8.12 12.22
CA SER A 194 -2.59 -8.41 12.48
C SER A 194 -3.48 -7.27 11.93
N PRO A 195 -4.80 -7.47 11.76
CA PRO A 195 -5.71 -6.35 11.49
C PRO A 195 -5.57 -5.22 12.53
N ASP A 196 -5.50 -5.57 13.82
CA ASP A 196 -5.33 -4.60 14.90
C ASP A 196 -3.99 -3.85 14.79
N ASP A 197 -2.90 -4.54 14.43
CA ASP A 197 -1.59 -3.93 14.23
C ASP A 197 -1.59 -2.93 13.05
N ILE A 198 -2.41 -3.15 12.00
CA ILE A 198 -2.56 -2.17 10.92
C ILE A 198 -3.32 -0.96 11.44
N VAL A 199 -4.41 -1.15 12.19
CA VAL A 199 -5.18 -0.04 12.76
C VAL A 199 -4.29 0.82 13.65
N GLU A 200 -3.47 0.19 14.49
CA GLU A 200 -2.49 0.88 15.32
C GLU A 200 -1.49 1.66 14.46
N LEU A 201 -0.93 1.04 13.42
CA LEU A 201 0.01 1.70 12.51
C LEU A 201 -0.64 2.90 11.77
N VAL A 202 -1.89 2.79 11.32
CA VAL A 202 -2.63 3.93 10.73
C VAL A 202 -2.75 5.06 11.76
N ALA A 203 -3.16 4.73 12.99
CA ALA A 203 -3.37 5.72 14.05
C ALA A 203 -2.06 6.41 14.49
N GLU A 204 -0.93 5.71 14.47
CA GLU A 204 0.39 6.30 14.71
C GLU A 204 0.75 7.34 13.63
N LEU A 205 0.51 7.01 12.36
CA LEU A 205 0.81 7.91 11.24
C LEU A 205 -0.10 9.13 11.22
N GLU A 206 -1.38 8.98 11.55
CA GLU A 206 -2.31 10.10 11.67
C GLU A 206 -1.85 11.10 12.75
N LYS A 207 -1.38 10.60 13.90
CA LYS A 207 -0.83 11.44 14.97
C LYS A 207 0.46 12.15 14.56
N GLU A 208 1.35 11.48 13.81
CA GLU A 208 2.56 12.11 13.27
C GLU A 208 2.23 13.23 12.27
N ASP A 209 1.20 13.05 11.44
CA ASP A 209 0.77 14.06 10.48
C ASP A 209 0.02 15.24 11.14
N GLU A 210 -0.74 14.99 12.21
CA GLU A 210 -1.31 16.04 13.07
C GLU A 210 -0.20 16.86 13.74
N GLY A 211 0.82 16.21 14.32
CA GLY A 211 1.94 16.91 14.95
C GLY A 211 2.72 17.82 13.99
N LYS A 212 2.92 17.39 12.73
CA LYS A 212 3.57 18.22 11.70
C LYS A 212 2.70 19.41 11.29
N LYS A 213 1.37 19.25 11.24
CA LYS A 213 0.45 20.36 10.93
C LYS A 213 0.48 21.40 12.05
N ASP A 214 0.48 20.96 13.30
CA ASP A 214 0.56 21.85 14.46
C ASP A 214 1.90 22.62 14.49
N GLU A 215 3.01 21.96 14.12
CA GLU A 215 4.32 22.61 13.99
C GLU A 215 4.34 23.67 12.87
N ILE A 216 3.80 23.36 11.69
CA ILE A 216 3.68 24.32 10.57
C ILE A 216 2.78 25.51 10.95
N LEU A 217 1.66 25.26 11.61
CA LEU A 217 0.75 26.33 12.07
C LEU A 217 1.44 27.22 13.13
N ALA A 218 2.23 26.64 14.02
CA ALA A 218 3.00 27.39 15.00
C ALA A 218 4.08 28.28 14.36
N GLU A 219 4.78 27.77 13.33
CA GLU A 219 5.75 28.54 12.54
C GLU A 219 5.06 29.68 11.78
N GLU A 220 3.91 29.43 11.13
CA GLU A 220 3.13 30.46 10.44
C GLU A 220 2.63 31.56 11.40
N GLU A 221 2.13 31.20 12.58
CA GLU A 221 1.74 32.16 13.62
C GLU A 221 2.92 33.00 14.11
N GLU A 222 4.11 32.42 14.25
CA GLU A 222 5.31 33.13 14.67
C GLU A 222 5.74 34.18 13.62
N VAL A 223 5.79 33.79 12.34
CA VAL A 223 6.11 34.71 11.24
C VAL A 223 5.12 35.88 11.16
N VAL A 224 3.82 35.62 11.37
CA VAL A 224 2.80 36.67 11.41
C VAL A 224 3.02 37.62 12.58
N ARG A 225 3.34 37.09 13.78
CA ARG A 225 3.63 37.94 14.95
C ARG A 225 4.87 38.81 14.76
N GLU A 226 5.92 38.29 14.16
CA GLU A 226 7.14 39.05 13.86
C GLU A 226 6.85 40.19 12.87
N ALA A 227 6.14 39.90 11.79
CA ALA A 227 5.74 40.92 10.81
C ALA A 227 4.86 42.02 11.42
N GLU A 228 3.93 41.67 12.32
CA GLU A 228 3.11 42.65 13.04
C GLU A 228 3.93 43.50 14.02
N ALA A 229 4.97 42.94 14.64
CA ALA A 229 5.85 43.65 15.54
C ALA A 229 6.73 44.65 14.77
N GLU A 230 7.32 44.24 13.64
CA GLU A 230 8.11 45.12 12.77
C GLU A 230 7.28 46.29 12.24
N LEU A 231 6.03 46.04 11.84
CA LEU A 231 5.12 47.08 11.35
C LEU A 231 4.73 48.10 12.45
N LYS A 232 4.69 47.66 13.71
CA LYS A 232 4.47 48.55 14.88
C LYS A 232 5.71 49.37 15.21
N GLU A 233 6.91 48.83 15.04
CA GLU A 233 8.17 49.56 15.28
C GLU A 233 8.54 50.51 14.14
N HIS A 234 8.20 50.17 12.90
CA HIS A 234 8.49 50.95 11.70
C HIS A 234 7.20 51.23 10.90
N PRO A 235 6.30 52.07 11.42
CA PRO A 235 5.07 52.40 10.71
C PRO A 235 5.42 53.04 9.36
N PRO A 236 4.69 52.71 8.28
CA PRO A 236 4.97 53.25 6.95
C PRO A 236 4.91 54.78 7.01
N THR A 237 5.98 55.43 6.58
CA THR A 237 6.04 56.88 6.45
C THR A 237 5.03 57.32 5.38
N SER A 238 4.01 58.04 5.83
CA SER A 238 2.96 58.67 5.02
C SER A 238 3.49 59.69 4.04
#